data_AF-G3MTI0-F1
#
_entry.id   AF-G3MTI0-F1
#
_cell.length_a   1.000
_cell.length_b   1.000
_cell.length_c   1.000
_cell.angle_alpha   90.00
_cell.angle_beta   90.00
_cell.angle_gamma   90.00
#
_symmetry.space_group_name_H-M   'P 1'
#
loop_
_entity.id
_entity.type
_entity.pdbx_description
1 polymer ?
#
loop_
_entity_poly.entity_id
_entity_poly.type
_entity_poly.pdbx_seq_one_letter_code
_entity_poly.pdbx_strand_id
1 'polypeptide(L)'
;MRCVLAKSFLLLFILAMYQITAYYVDEDQHIVNGLVQRRMKDRRRGHYTLRWRYRGEYCESSDDCYPGLCCVQRATRTCQSLSWYGQRCGVGQIKGGCYWRHCPCAYGEDFCQRGVCLL
;
A
#
# COMPACT_ATOMS: atom_id res chain seq x y z
N MET A 1 -16.16 53.31 8.94
CA MET A 1 -15.76 52.14 9.76
C MET A 1 -16.39 50.82 9.30
N ARG A 2 -17.66 50.77 8.86
CA ARG A 2 -18.34 49.54 8.38
C ARG A 2 -17.70 48.88 7.14
N CYS A 3 -17.11 49.66 6.22
CA CYS A 3 -16.45 49.12 5.02
C CYS A 3 -15.12 48.41 5.29
N VAL A 4 -14.42 48.76 6.37
CA VAL A 4 -13.14 48.11 6.73
C VAL A 4 -13.41 46.74 7.34
N LEU A 5 -14.44 46.64 8.19
CA LEU A 5 -14.91 45.39 8.77
C LEU A 5 -15.38 44.40 7.70
N ALA A 6 -16.15 44.87 6.70
CA ALA A 6 -16.60 44.01 5.61
C ALA A 6 -15.43 43.43 4.79
N LYS A 7 -14.39 44.24 4.54
CA LYS A 7 -13.19 43.80 3.83
C LYS A 7 -12.36 42.83 4.67
N SER A 8 -12.24 43.04 5.98
CA SER A 8 -11.52 42.11 6.86
C SER A 8 -12.23 40.76 6.97
N PHE A 9 -13.57 40.74 7.05
CA PHE A 9 -14.32 39.49 7.03
C PHE A 9 -14.12 38.73 5.71
N LEU A 10 -14.19 39.42 4.57
CA LEU A 10 -13.93 38.83 3.25
C LEU A 10 -12.54 38.18 3.17
N LEU A 11 -11.52 38.86 3.69
CA LEU A 11 -10.14 38.36 3.70
C LEU A 11 -10.01 37.11 4.59
N LEU A 12 -10.65 37.10 5.76
CA LEU A 12 -10.68 35.92 6.64
C LEU A 12 -11.40 34.73 6.00
N PHE A 13 -12.51 34.97 5.31
CA PHE A 13 -13.21 33.90 4.57
C PHE A 13 -12.35 33.32 3.45
N ILE A 14 -11.64 34.16 2.70
CA ILE A 14 -10.74 33.69 1.63
C ILE A 14 -9.59 32.85 2.21
N LEU A 15 -8.98 33.29 3.31
CA LEU A 15 -7.90 32.54 3.97
C LEU A 15 -8.40 31.21 4.54
N ALA A 16 -9.58 31.18 5.15
CA ALA A 16 -10.18 29.94 5.65
C ALA A 16 -10.48 28.96 4.49
N MET A 17 -11.05 29.45 3.39
CA MET A 17 -11.32 28.61 2.20
C MET A 17 -10.03 28.08 1.59
N TYR A 18 -8.95 28.86 1.57
CA TYR A 18 -7.64 28.43 1.07
C TYR A 18 -7.04 27.31 1.92
N GLN A 19 -7.13 27.40 3.25
CA GLN A 19 -6.64 26.33 4.13
C GLN A 19 -7.47 25.05 3.97
N ILE A 20 -8.80 25.18 3.88
CA ILE A 20 -9.69 24.04 3.67
C ILE A 20 -9.39 23.35 2.33
N THR A 21 -9.20 24.10 1.25
CA THR A 21 -8.83 23.52 -0.05
C THR A 21 -7.46 22.85 -0.05
N ALA A 22 -6.45 23.44 0.61
CA ALA A 22 -5.14 22.80 0.75
C ALA A 22 -5.21 21.46 1.51
N TYR A 23 -6.06 21.36 2.54
CA TYR A 23 -6.28 20.12 3.28
C TYR A 23 -6.99 19.04 2.43
N TYR A 24 -8.02 19.41 1.65
CA TYR A 24 -8.72 18.46 0.78
C TYR A 24 -7.87 17.97 -0.40
N VAL A 25 -6.99 18.82 -0.95
CA VAL A 25 -6.13 18.45 -2.09
C VAL A 25 -5.06 17.41 -1.71
N ASP A 26 -4.59 17.40 -0.46
CA ASP A 26 -3.56 16.45 0.01
C ASP A 26 -4.09 15.01 0.14
N GLU A 27 -5.32 14.81 0.66
CA GLU A 27 -5.97 13.49 0.71
C GLU A 27 -6.20 12.90 -0.69
N ASP A 28 -6.66 13.72 -1.64
CA ASP A 28 -6.92 13.28 -3.01
C ASP A 28 -5.63 12.83 -3.72
N GLN A 29 -4.51 13.50 -3.45
CA GLN A 29 -3.25 13.21 -4.12
C GLN A 29 -2.68 11.84 -3.73
N HIS A 30 -2.86 11.37 -2.49
CA HIS A 30 -2.49 10.00 -2.09
C HIS A 30 -3.35 8.93 -2.78
N ILE A 31 -4.65 9.16 -2.91
CA ILE A 31 -5.59 8.25 -3.58
C ILE A 31 -5.30 8.20 -5.09
N VAL A 32 -5.15 9.37 -5.73
CA VAL A 32 -4.82 9.48 -7.17
C VAL A 32 -3.45 8.86 -7.46
N ASN A 33 -2.43 9.10 -6.63
CA ASN A 33 -1.12 8.45 -6.78
C ASN A 33 -1.23 6.92 -6.62
N GLY A 34 -2.04 6.44 -5.67
CA GLY A 34 -2.33 5.02 -5.51
C GLY A 34 -3.06 4.41 -6.72
N LEU A 35 -4.00 5.13 -7.32
CA LEU A 35 -4.74 4.70 -8.52
C LEU A 35 -3.88 4.74 -9.79
N VAL A 36 -3.01 5.75 -9.94
CA VAL A 36 -2.05 5.86 -11.05
C VAL A 36 -1.04 4.70 -11.00
N GLN A 37 -0.57 4.33 -9.80
CA GLN A 37 0.26 3.13 -9.60
C GLN A 37 -0.48 1.85 -10.01
N ARG A 38 -1.76 1.68 -9.67
CA ARG A 38 -2.58 0.53 -10.14
C ARG A 38 -2.68 0.49 -11.65
N ARG A 39 -2.98 1.62 -12.30
CA ARG A 39 -3.15 1.69 -13.77
C ARG A 39 -1.87 1.37 -14.55
N MET A 40 -0.69 1.79 -14.06
CA MET A 40 0.59 1.41 -14.68
C MET A 40 0.98 -0.06 -14.44
N LYS A 41 0.48 -0.68 -13.37
CA LYS A 41 0.66 -2.11 -13.08
C LYS A 41 -0.24 -2.98 -13.95
N ASP A 42 -1.47 -2.54 -14.21
CA ASP A 42 -2.39 -3.26 -15.12
C ASP A 42 -1.93 -3.22 -16.59
N ARG A 43 -1.30 -2.13 -17.03
CA ARG A 43 -0.73 -2.07 -18.39
C ARG A 43 0.48 -3.00 -18.59
N ARG A 44 1.15 -3.39 -17.51
CA ARG A 44 2.20 -4.42 -17.51
C ARG A 44 1.65 -5.85 -17.50
N ARG A 45 0.41 -6.08 -17.02
CA ARG A 45 -0.24 -7.41 -17.09
C ARG A 45 -0.54 -7.89 -18.50
N GLY A 46 -0.45 -7.01 -19.50
CA GLY A 46 -0.47 -7.42 -20.90
C GLY A 46 0.87 -8.04 -21.28
N HIS A 47 0.89 -9.35 -21.49
CA HIS A 47 1.93 -10.10 -22.23
C HIS A 47 2.97 -10.92 -21.42
N TYR A 48 2.60 -11.45 -20.26
CA TYR A 48 3.16 -12.70 -19.74
C TYR A 48 2.00 -13.60 -19.35
N THR A 49 1.99 -14.79 -19.94
CA THR A 49 1.02 -15.86 -19.68
C THR A 49 0.71 -15.98 -18.18
N LEU A 50 -0.58 -16.03 -17.84
CA LEU A 50 -1.15 -16.19 -16.48
C LEU A 50 -0.71 -17.53 -15.85
N ARG A 51 0.57 -17.66 -15.51
CA ARG A 51 1.08 -18.75 -14.70
C ARG A 51 1.38 -18.19 -13.31
N TRP A 52 0.35 -18.20 -12.47
CA TRP A 52 0.52 -17.99 -11.04
C TRP A 52 1.59 -18.93 -10.50
N ARG A 53 2.47 -18.39 -9.67
CA ARG A 53 3.49 -19.15 -8.97
C ARG A 53 2.90 -19.74 -7.70
N TYR A 54 3.04 -21.05 -7.56
CA TYR A 54 2.55 -21.78 -6.40
C TYR A 54 3.61 -21.79 -5.29
N ARG A 55 3.22 -22.24 -4.11
CA ARG A 55 4.10 -22.30 -2.94
C ARG A 55 5.41 -23.04 -3.27
N GLY A 56 6.54 -22.42 -2.96
CA GLY A 56 7.88 -22.95 -3.22
C GLY A 56 8.46 -22.61 -4.59
N GLU A 57 7.66 -22.14 -5.54
CA GLU A 57 8.17 -21.69 -6.84
C GLU A 57 8.90 -20.35 -6.71
N TYR A 58 9.86 -20.13 -7.61
CA TYR A 58 10.56 -18.86 -7.73
C TYR A 58 9.61 -17.74 -8.15
N CYS A 59 9.77 -16.58 -7.51
CA CYS A 59 8.99 -15.36 -7.77
C CYS A 59 9.92 -14.14 -7.87
N GLU A 60 9.53 -13.16 -8.68
CA GLU A 60 10.21 -11.87 -8.72
C GLU A 60 9.52 -10.85 -7.81
N SER A 61 8.19 -10.91 -7.74
CA SER A 61 7.31 -10.09 -6.92
C SER A 61 6.19 -10.93 -6.29
N SER A 62 5.57 -10.44 -5.21
CA SER A 62 4.36 -11.06 -4.63
C SER A 62 3.19 -11.11 -5.61
N ASP A 63 3.20 -10.25 -6.64
CA ASP A 63 2.18 -10.25 -7.70
C ASP A 63 2.25 -11.47 -8.63
N ASP A 64 3.38 -12.17 -8.64
CA ASP A 64 3.55 -13.39 -9.43
C ASP A 64 2.91 -14.59 -8.72
N CYS A 65 2.77 -14.51 -7.40
CA CYS A 65 2.32 -15.61 -6.56
C CYS A 65 0.79 -15.74 -6.56
N TYR A 66 0.30 -16.97 -6.46
CA TYR A 66 -1.14 -17.25 -6.35
C TYR A 66 -1.77 -16.47 -5.17
N PRO A 67 -3.03 -15.99 -5.28
CA PRO A 67 -3.70 -15.30 -4.18
C PRO A 67 -3.61 -16.06 -2.85
N GLY A 68 -3.29 -15.35 -1.76
CA GLY A 68 -3.03 -15.97 -0.45
C GLY A 68 -1.57 -16.39 -0.22
N LEU A 69 -0.69 -16.15 -1.20
CA LEU A 69 0.75 -16.28 -1.08
C LEU A 69 1.43 -14.90 -1.16
N CYS A 70 2.69 -14.84 -0.69
CA CYS A 70 3.56 -13.70 -0.87
C CYS A 70 4.95 -14.15 -1.34
N CYS A 71 5.71 -13.27 -1.99
CA CYS A 71 7.07 -13.58 -2.38
C CYS A 71 8.03 -13.30 -1.21
N VAL A 72 8.75 -14.31 -0.72
CA VAL A 72 9.67 -14.19 0.41
C VAL A 72 11.12 -14.34 -0.06
N GLN A 73 11.94 -13.36 0.29
CA GLN A 73 13.39 -13.43 0.14
C GLN A 73 14.02 -14.09 1.37
N ARG A 74 14.64 -15.25 1.14
CA ARG A 74 15.60 -15.90 2.06
C ARG A 74 16.92 -16.05 1.32
N ALA A 75 17.42 -17.27 1.15
CA ALA A 75 18.51 -17.56 0.21
C ALA A 75 18.08 -17.33 -1.25
N THR A 76 16.86 -17.75 -1.58
CA THR A 76 16.20 -17.52 -2.86
C THR A 76 14.83 -16.87 -2.63
N ARG A 77 14.27 -16.28 -3.69
CA ARG A 77 12.90 -15.77 -3.69
C ARG A 77 11.94 -16.91 -3.98
N THR A 78 10.99 -17.14 -3.09
CA THR A 78 9.97 -18.17 -3.29
C THR A 78 8.60 -17.70 -2.81
N CYS A 79 7.55 -18.18 -3.47
CA CYS A 79 6.19 -17.94 -2.98
C CYS A 79 5.96 -18.74 -1.70
N GLN A 80 5.51 -18.08 -0.64
CA GLN A 80 5.19 -18.67 0.65
C GLN A 80 3.78 -18.27 1.07
N SER A 81 3.16 -19.07 1.94
CA SER A 81 1.85 -18.75 2.47
C SER A 81 1.88 -17.49 3.33
N LEU A 82 0.80 -16.71 3.26
CA LEU A 82 0.55 -15.66 4.24
C LEU A 82 0.55 -16.22 5.66
N SER A 83 0.93 -15.39 6.61
CA SER A 83 1.05 -15.76 8.01
C SER A 83 -0.33 -15.71 8.67
N TRP A 84 -0.70 -16.79 9.35
CA TRP A 84 -1.94 -16.90 10.11
C TRP A 84 -1.74 -16.53 11.58
N TYR A 85 -2.84 -16.46 12.34
CA TYR A 85 -2.82 -16.16 13.77
C TYR A 85 -1.76 -16.99 14.54
N GLY A 86 -0.97 -16.33 15.38
CA GLY A 86 0.12 -16.92 16.14
C GLY A 86 1.40 -17.22 15.34
N GLN A 87 1.41 -17.04 14.01
CA GLN A 87 2.59 -17.26 13.17
C GLN A 87 3.47 -16.01 13.07
N ARG A 88 4.75 -16.24 12.78
CA ARG A 88 5.71 -15.15 12.55
C ARG A 88 5.37 -14.40 11.27
N CYS A 89 5.36 -13.08 11.34
CA CYS A 89 5.11 -12.20 10.20
C CYS A 89 6.26 -11.23 9.95
N GLY A 90 6.33 -10.77 8.70
CA GLY A 90 7.20 -9.67 8.28
C GLY A 90 6.37 -8.42 8.01
N VAL A 91 6.88 -7.25 8.41
CA VAL A 91 6.29 -5.94 8.11
C VAL A 91 7.14 -5.26 7.05
N GLY A 92 6.49 -4.64 6.08
CA GLY A 92 7.15 -3.86 5.05
C GLY A 92 7.75 -4.71 3.93
N GLN A 93 7.47 -4.29 2.70
CA GLN A 93 8.04 -4.88 1.51
C GLN A 93 9.47 -4.37 1.29
N ILE A 94 10.38 -5.29 0.95
CA ILE A 94 11.68 -4.91 0.38
C ILE A 94 11.50 -4.55 -1.10
N LYS A 95 12.51 -3.87 -1.67
CA LYS A 95 12.49 -3.44 -3.07
C LYS A 95 12.17 -4.61 -4.00
N GLY A 96 11.17 -4.42 -4.86
CA GLY A 96 10.67 -5.45 -5.78
C GLY A 96 9.43 -6.21 -5.29
N GLY A 97 8.77 -5.77 -4.20
CA GLY A 97 7.48 -6.35 -3.78
C GLY A 97 7.60 -7.71 -3.11
N CYS A 98 8.77 -8.00 -2.52
CA CYS A 98 9.03 -9.21 -1.73
C CYS A 98 9.05 -8.87 -0.23
N TYR A 99 8.99 -9.88 0.63
CA TYR A 99 9.12 -9.73 2.08
C TYR A 99 10.37 -10.41 2.60
N TRP A 100 10.94 -9.85 3.66
CA TRP A 100 12.13 -10.42 4.30
C TRP A 100 11.74 -11.54 5.27
N ARG A 101 12.23 -12.76 5.02
CA ARG A 101 12.07 -13.98 5.84
C ARG A 101 10.63 -14.52 6.03
N HIS A 102 9.63 -13.67 6.24
CA HIS A 102 8.25 -14.05 6.53
C HIS A 102 7.25 -13.21 5.72
N CYS A 103 6.10 -13.80 5.42
CA CYS A 103 4.99 -13.10 4.82
C CYS A 103 4.26 -12.20 5.83
N PRO A 104 3.50 -11.19 5.36
CA PRO A 104 2.59 -10.45 6.21
C PRO A 104 1.43 -11.34 6.66
N CYS A 105 0.64 -10.85 7.62
CA CYS A 105 -0.52 -11.57 8.10
C CYS A 105 -1.63 -11.60 7.04
N ALA A 106 -2.38 -12.70 6.99
CA ALA A 106 -3.48 -12.87 6.04
C ALA A 106 -4.58 -11.81 6.19
N TYR A 107 -4.76 -11.27 7.40
CA TYR A 107 -5.76 -10.27 7.74
C TYR A 107 -5.30 -8.82 7.50
N GLY A 108 -4.02 -8.61 7.16
CA GLY A 108 -3.42 -7.29 6.96
C GLY A 108 -2.10 -7.12 7.72
N GLU A 109 -1.29 -6.13 7.32
CA GLU A 109 0.01 -5.87 7.96
C GLU A 109 -0.13 -5.31 9.38
N ASP A 110 -1.23 -4.61 9.68
CA ASP A 110 -1.50 -4.00 10.99
C ASP A 110 -1.66 -5.04 12.13
N PHE A 111 -1.99 -6.27 11.76
CA PHE A 111 -2.11 -7.40 12.67
C PHE A 111 -0.76 -8.04 13.03
N CYS A 112 0.33 -7.60 12.38
CA CYS A 112 1.68 -8.06 12.68
C CYS A 112 2.27 -7.28 13.87
N GLN A 113 2.01 -7.76 15.08
CA GLN A 113 2.50 -7.12 16.30
C GLN A 113 3.71 -7.89 16.85
N ARG A 114 4.83 -7.18 17.05
CA ARG A 114 6.09 -7.75 17.55
C ARG A 114 6.59 -8.95 16.73
N GLY A 115 6.30 -8.94 15.42
CA GLY A 115 6.69 -10.01 14.49
C GLY A 115 5.83 -11.28 14.57
N VAL A 116 4.63 -11.20 15.15
CA VAL A 116 3.65 -12.29 15.21
C VAL A 116 2.26 -11.77 14.81
N CYS A 117 1.47 -12.59 14.12
CA CYS A 117 0.10 -12.24 13.78
C CYS A 117 -0.82 -12.39 15.00
N LEU A 118 -1.40 -11.28 15.45
CA LEU A 118 -2.40 -11.24 16.51
C LEU A 118 -3.73 -10.75 15.92
N LEU A 119 -4.85 -11.06 16.58
CA LEU A 119 -6.19 -10.56 16.23
C LEU A 119 -6.52 -9.34 17.10
#